data_AF-A0A258BEV4-F1
#
_entry.id   AF-A0A258BEV4-F1
#
_cell.length_a   1.000
_cell.length_b   1.000
_cell.length_c   1.000
_cell.angle_alpha   90.00
_cell.angle_beta   90.00
_cell.angle_gamma   90.00
#
_symmetry.space_group_name_H-M   'P 1'
#
loop_
_entity.id
_entity.type
_entity.pdbx_description
1 polymer ?
#
loop_
_entity_poly.entity_id
_entity_poly.type
_entity_poly.pdbx_seq_one_letter_code
_entity_poly.pdbx_strand_id
1 'polypeptide(L)'
;MTQEEWAKELRELPDKLVSITAVELEADENLHDRLREAILKFDIPGSVFLKIQDDLSYPPDWENMAKAVEVLNPDLLFANMRGWVAVGRWMDAPLARVHATGWLEPAFRRLSSVTQSMNIIPEENS
;
A
#
# COMPACT_ATOMS: atom_id res chain seq x y z
N MET A 1 6.37 -16.86 1.53
CA MET A 1 7.10 -16.27 0.37
C MET A 1 8.43 -15.67 0.81
N THR A 2 9.44 -15.69 -0.08
CA THR A 2 10.73 -15.02 0.11
C THR A 2 10.62 -13.49 -0.10
N GLN A 3 11.64 -12.74 0.33
CA GLN A 3 11.72 -11.29 0.06
C GLN A 3 11.69 -10.98 -1.45
N GLU A 4 12.31 -11.83 -2.26
CA GLU A 4 12.36 -11.66 -3.71
C GLU A 4 10.99 -11.91 -4.37
N GLU A 5 10.23 -12.89 -3.88
CA GLU A 5 8.86 -13.16 -4.34
C GLU A 5 7.93 -11.99 -4.03
N TRP A 6 8.01 -11.41 -2.83
CA TRP A 6 7.25 -10.21 -2.48
C TRP A 6 7.66 -8.99 -3.31
N ALA A 7 8.95 -8.78 -3.52
CA ALA A 7 9.45 -7.69 -4.35
C ALA A 7 9.07 -7.87 -5.83
N LYS A 8 9.01 -9.11 -6.33
CA LYS A 8 8.47 -9.40 -7.66
C LYS A 8 6.99 -9.04 -7.73
N GLU A 9 6.21 -9.45 -6.75
CA GLU A 9 4.79 -9.21 -6.76
C GLU A 9 4.41 -7.73 -6.66
N LEU A 10 5.05 -6.98 -5.77
CA LEU A 10 4.85 -5.52 -5.72
C LEU A 10 5.19 -4.84 -7.05
N ARG A 11 6.09 -5.40 -7.86
CA ARG A 11 6.39 -4.87 -9.20
C ARG A 11 5.29 -5.20 -10.21
N GLU A 12 4.57 -6.30 -10.04
CA GLU A 12 3.50 -6.74 -10.94
C GLU A 12 2.12 -6.13 -10.58
N LEU A 13 1.88 -5.83 -9.30
CA LEU A 13 0.61 -5.24 -8.83
C LEU A 13 0.24 -3.92 -9.55
N PRO A 14 1.15 -2.96 -9.77
CA PRO A 14 0.85 -1.76 -10.54
C PRO A 14 0.35 -2.06 -11.95
N ASP A 15 0.94 -3.03 -12.64
CA ASP A 15 0.55 -3.35 -14.01
C ASP A 15 -0.84 -3.98 -14.07
N LYS A 16 -1.22 -4.77 -13.04
CA LYS A 16 -2.59 -5.25 -12.86
C LYS A 16 -3.57 -4.11 -12.61
N LEU A 17 -3.19 -3.14 -11.77
CA LEU A 17 -4.01 -1.95 -11.49
C LEU A 17 -4.27 -1.12 -12.75
N VAL A 18 -3.28 -0.92 -13.64
CA VAL A 18 -3.49 -0.21 -14.93
C VAL A 18 -4.56 -0.90 -15.79
N SER A 19 -4.64 -2.23 -15.72
CA SER A 19 -5.49 -3.03 -16.60
C SER A 19 -6.95 -3.18 -16.14
N ILE A 20 -7.31 -2.63 -14.98
CA ILE A 20 -8.65 -2.78 -14.39
C ILE A 20 -9.25 -1.43 -14.02
N THR A 21 -10.58 -1.34 -14.10
CA THR A 21 -11.37 -0.22 -13.60
C THR A 21 -11.57 -0.31 -12.09
N ALA A 22 -12.04 0.77 -11.47
CA ALA A 22 -12.41 0.78 -10.06
C ALA A 22 -13.51 -0.25 -9.72
N VAL A 23 -14.47 -0.44 -10.63
CA VAL A 23 -15.57 -1.42 -10.46
C VAL A 23 -15.04 -2.85 -10.54
N GLU A 24 -14.12 -3.13 -11.47
CA GLU A 24 -13.48 -4.44 -11.56
C GLU A 24 -12.59 -4.73 -10.35
N LEU A 25 -11.85 -3.74 -9.86
CA LEU A 25 -11.10 -3.85 -8.60
C LEU A 25 -12.04 -4.16 -7.43
N GLU A 26 -13.16 -3.45 -7.33
CA GLU A 26 -14.15 -3.66 -6.26
C GLU A 26 -14.73 -5.08 -6.25
N ALA A 27 -14.88 -5.70 -7.43
CA ALA A 27 -15.40 -7.04 -7.59
C ALA A 27 -14.34 -8.15 -7.45
N ASP A 28 -13.05 -7.82 -7.42
CA ASP A 28 -11.95 -8.79 -7.35
C ASP A 28 -11.44 -8.96 -5.90
N GLU A 29 -12.13 -9.82 -5.15
CA GLU A 29 -11.77 -10.16 -3.77
C GLU A 29 -10.34 -10.70 -3.65
N ASN A 30 -9.87 -11.48 -4.64
CA ASN A 30 -8.51 -12.03 -4.61
C ASN A 30 -7.46 -10.93 -4.74
N LEU A 31 -7.68 -9.96 -5.64
CA LEU A 31 -6.77 -8.83 -5.79
C LEU A 31 -6.81 -7.91 -4.56
N HIS A 32 -7.97 -7.72 -3.94
CA HIS A 32 -8.08 -6.98 -2.68
C HIS A 32 -7.28 -7.61 -1.54
N ASP A 33 -7.46 -8.91 -1.31
CA ASP A 33 -6.71 -9.64 -0.29
C ASP A 33 -5.22 -9.59 -0.58
N ARG A 34 -4.85 -9.68 -1.86
CA ARG A 34 -3.45 -9.64 -2.23
C ARG A 34 -2.79 -8.27 -2.03
N LEU A 35 -3.47 -7.19 -2.38
CA LEU A 35 -3.03 -5.82 -2.09
C LEU A 35 -2.89 -5.60 -0.58
N ARG A 36 -3.86 -6.10 0.20
CA ARG A 36 -3.84 -6.03 1.66
C ARG A 36 -2.65 -6.77 2.24
N GLU A 37 -2.41 -8.01 1.80
CA GLU A 37 -1.27 -8.81 2.24
C GLU A 37 0.05 -8.11 1.90
N ALA A 38 0.20 -7.61 0.66
CA ALA A 38 1.39 -6.86 0.28
C ALA A 38 1.66 -5.72 1.25
N ILE A 39 0.63 -4.94 1.62
CA ILE A 39 0.81 -3.85 2.60
C ILE A 39 1.09 -4.35 4.02
N LEU A 40 0.56 -5.48 4.44
CA LEU A 40 0.78 -5.95 5.81
C LEU A 40 2.17 -6.57 6.04
N LYS A 41 2.89 -6.94 4.97
CA LYS A 41 4.17 -7.65 5.07
C LYS A 41 5.39 -6.76 5.20
N PHE A 42 5.29 -5.46 4.90
CA PHE A 42 6.43 -4.55 5.11
C PHE A 42 6.42 -3.97 6.52
N ASP A 43 7.62 -3.79 7.05
CA ASP A 43 7.83 -3.13 8.33
C ASP A 43 8.29 -1.70 8.12
N ILE A 44 7.82 -0.80 9.00
CA ILE A 44 8.36 0.56 9.12
C ILE A 44 9.22 0.57 10.37
N PRO A 45 10.54 0.79 10.26
CA PRO A 45 11.39 0.93 11.43
C PRO A 45 10.87 2.03 12.36
N GLY A 46 10.86 1.80 13.67
CA GLY A 46 10.30 2.76 14.64
C GLY A 46 10.91 4.17 14.55
N SER A 47 12.20 4.27 14.20
CA SER A 47 12.87 5.56 13.98
C SER A 47 12.39 6.31 12.72
N VAL A 48 11.88 5.59 11.72
CA VAL A 48 11.24 6.16 10.53
C VAL A 48 9.81 6.57 10.89
N PHE A 49 9.06 5.71 11.57
CA PHE A 49 7.71 6.01 12.02
C PHE A 49 7.66 7.31 12.84
N LEU A 50 8.57 7.48 13.80
CA LEU A 50 8.65 8.70 14.63
C LEU A 50 8.90 9.99 13.81
N LYS A 51 9.50 9.90 12.62
CA LYS A 51 9.74 11.06 11.75
C LYS A 51 8.51 11.45 10.92
N ILE A 52 7.63 10.50 10.64
CA ILE A 52 6.45 10.70 9.79
C ILE A 52 5.14 10.75 10.59
N GLN A 53 5.16 10.43 11.89
CA GLN A 53 3.95 10.32 12.71
C GLN A 53 3.11 11.61 12.75
N ASP A 54 3.76 12.78 12.69
CA ASP A 54 3.08 14.08 12.69
C ASP A 54 2.40 14.39 11.35
N ASP A 55 2.82 13.71 10.27
CA ASP A 55 2.22 13.78 8.93
C ASP A 55 1.11 12.72 8.74
N LEU A 56 0.91 11.82 9.70
CA LEU A 56 -0.14 10.81 9.66
C LEU A 56 -1.43 11.36 10.25
N SER A 57 -2.53 11.22 9.52
CA SER A 57 -3.87 11.44 10.06
C SER A 57 -4.46 10.15 10.63
N TYR A 58 -5.23 10.28 11.72
CA TYR A 58 -6.06 9.20 12.25
C TYR A 58 -7.52 9.68 12.42
N PRO A 59 -8.50 9.06 11.72
CA PRO A 59 -8.32 8.00 10.73
C PRO A 59 -7.54 8.53 9.51
N PRO A 60 -6.80 7.67 8.79
CA PRO A 60 -6.06 8.13 7.62
C PRO A 60 -7.01 8.65 6.54
N ASP A 61 -6.57 9.65 5.79
CA ASP A 61 -7.37 10.36 4.79
C ASP A 61 -6.73 10.36 3.39
N TRP A 62 -7.56 10.63 2.38
CA TRP A 62 -7.16 10.58 0.97
C TRP A 62 -6.20 11.70 0.57
N GLU A 63 -6.28 12.85 1.24
CA GLU A 63 -5.47 14.02 0.92
C GLU A 63 -4.00 13.78 1.30
N ASN A 64 -3.76 13.16 2.45
CA ASN A 64 -2.43 12.77 2.89
C ASN A 64 -1.82 11.67 2.02
N MET A 65 -2.64 10.73 1.53
CA MET A 65 -2.19 9.75 0.55
C MET A 65 -1.76 10.41 -0.76
N ALA A 66 -2.59 11.31 -1.31
CA ALA A 66 -2.28 12.04 -2.54
C ALA A 66 -1.00 12.89 -2.36
N LYS A 67 -0.89 13.64 -1.27
CA LYS A 67 0.34 14.38 -0.92
C LYS A 67 1.55 13.47 -0.85
N ALA A 68 1.45 12.31 -0.19
CA ALA A 68 2.55 11.36 -0.08
C ALA A 68 3.00 10.83 -1.45
N VAL A 69 2.08 10.65 -2.40
CA VAL A 69 2.42 10.32 -3.80
C VAL A 69 3.14 11.51 -4.45
N GLU A 70 2.60 12.72 -4.33
CA GLU A 70 3.16 13.93 -4.93
C GLU A 70 4.58 14.25 -4.41
N VAL A 71 4.81 14.09 -3.10
CA VAL A 71 6.13 14.31 -2.48
C VAL A 71 7.04 13.08 -2.54
N LEU A 72 6.59 12.00 -3.19
CA LEU A 72 7.33 10.76 -3.39
C LEU A 72 7.86 10.12 -2.10
N ASN A 73 7.09 10.20 -1.00
CA ASN A 73 7.46 9.71 0.31
C ASN A 73 6.92 8.28 0.55
N PRO A 74 7.70 7.22 0.30
CA PRO A 74 7.23 5.84 0.39
C PRO A 74 6.86 5.41 1.81
N ASP A 75 7.55 5.92 2.83
CA ASP A 75 7.28 5.57 4.23
C ASP A 75 5.92 6.12 4.66
N LEU A 76 5.62 7.36 4.26
CA LEU A 76 4.32 8.00 4.51
C LEU A 76 3.19 7.31 3.73
N LEU A 77 3.44 6.92 2.48
CA LEU A 77 2.48 6.14 1.67
C LEU A 77 2.13 4.82 2.37
N PHE A 78 3.14 4.08 2.77
CA PHE A 78 2.98 2.78 3.40
C PHE A 78 2.26 2.88 4.75
N ALA A 79 2.61 3.86 5.58
CA ALA A 79 1.97 4.11 6.85
C ALA A 79 0.47 4.47 6.71
N ASN A 80 0.10 5.30 5.74
CA ASN A 80 -1.31 5.63 5.46
C ASN A 80 -2.10 4.39 5.00
N MET A 81 -1.55 3.62 4.05
CA MET A 81 -2.17 2.38 3.58
C MET A 81 -2.36 1.37 4.72
N ARG A 82 -1.33 1.16 5.56
CA ARG A 82 -1.41 0.27 6.73
C ARG A 82 -2.44 0.76 7.75
N GLY A 83 -2.52 2.08 7.96
CA GLY A 83 -3.55 2.70 8.80
C GLY A 83 -4.96 2.35 8.34
N TRP A 84 -5.24 2.42 7.03
CA TRP A 84 -6.53 2.03 6.47
C TRP A 84 -6.83 0.53 6.64
N VAL A 85 -5.82 -0.34 6.48
CA VAL A 85 -5.97 -1.78 6.75
C VAL A 85 -6.33 -2.02 8.22
N ALA A 86 -5.63 -1.36 9.14
CA ALA A 86 -5.80 -1.55 10.58
C ALA A 86 -7.18 -1.14 11.09
N VAL A 87 -7.78 -0.08 10.54
CA VAL A 87 -9.11 0.40 10.95
C VAL A 87 -10.25 -0.29 10.19
N GLY A 88 -9.97 -1.36 9.43
CA GLY A 88 -10.96 -2.08 8.62
C GLY A 88 -11.50 -1.28 7.43
N ARG A 89 -11.09 -0.02 7.26
CA ARG A 89 -11.55 0.82 6.15
C ARG A 89 -11.06 0.29 4.82
N TRP A 90 -9.92 -0.40 4.77
CA TRP A 90 -9.39 -1.02 3.56
C TRP A 90 -10.38 -1.92 2.80
N MET A 91 -11.32 -2.55 3.50
CA MET A 91 -12.25 -3.54 2.93
C MET A 91 -13.56 -2.94 2.39
N ASP A 92 -13.96 -1.72 2.81
CA ASP A 92 -15.30 -1.18 2.54
C ASP A 92 -15.37 -0.24 1.31
N ALA A 93 -14.70 -0.58 0.20
CA ALA A 93 -14.64 0.18 -1.06
C ALA A 93 -13.64 1.36 -1.25
N PRO A 94 -12.71 1.73 -0.33
CA PRO A 94 -11.82 2.86 -0.60
C PRO A 94 -10.70 2.58 -1.60
N LEU A 95 -10.26 1.33 -1.77
CA LEU A 95 -9.25 0.96 -2.77
C LEU A 95 -9.71 1.31 -4.19
N ALA A 96 -10.93 0.93 -4.54
CA ALA A 96 -11.57 1.32 -5.79
C ALA A 96 -11.68 2.85 -5.95
N ARG A 97 -11.91 3.59 -4.87
CA ARG A 97 -11.95 5.07 -4.90
C ARG A 97 -10.56 5.69 -5.10
N VAL A 98 -9.53 5.20 -4.40
CA VAL A 98 -8.14 5.64 -4.62
C VAL A 98 -7.68 5.27 -6.04
N HIS A 99 -8.10 4.12 -6.53
CA HIS A 99 -7.87 3.70 -7.91
C HIS A 99 -8.58 4.62 -8.91
N ALA A 100 -9.85 4.97 -8.66
CA ALA A 100 -10.61 5.91 -9.48
C ALA A 100 -10.00 7.31 -9.52
N THR A 101 -9.30 7.73 -8.46
CA THR A 101 -8.53 8.99 -8.44
C THR A 101 -7.19 8.91 -9.17
N GLY A 102 -6.77 7.72 -9.62
CA GLY A 102 -5.51 7.50 -10.33
C GLY A 102 -4.28 7.47 -9.42
N TRP A 103 -4.45 7.40 -8.09
CA TRP A 103 -3.35 7.48 -7.13
C TRP A 103 -2.86 6.12 -6.62
N LEU A 104 -3.66 5.06 -6.79
CA LEU A 104 -3.33 3.74 -6.27
C LEU A 104 -2.15 3.12 -7.02
N GLU A 105 -2.19 3.15 -8.35
CA GLU A 105 -1.13 2.63 -9.20
C GLU A 105 0.22 3.34 -9.00
N PRO A 106 0.29 4.69 -8.96
CA PRO A 106 1.53 5.40 -8.67
C PRO A 106 2.08 5.07 -7.29
N ALA A 107 1.20 4.91 -6.30
CA ALA A 107 1.62 4.56 -4.95
C ALA A 107 2.26 3.17 -4.91
N PHE A 108 1.63 2.17 -5.54
CA PHE A 108 2.21 0.82 -5.63
C PHE A 108 3.49 0.79 -6.49
N ARG A 109 3.61 1.57 -7.58
CA ARG A 109 4.89 1.72 -8.31
C ARG A 109 5.97 2.33 -7.43
N ARG A 110 5.61 3.30 -6.59
CA ARG A 110 6.57 3.96 -5.70
C ARG A 110 7.06 2.98 -4.63
N LEU A 111 6.15 2.26 -3.98
CA LEU A 111 6.49 1.21 -3.02
C LEU A 111 7.36 0.13 -3.68
N SER A 112 6.99 -0.32 -4.89
CA SER A 112 7.75 -1.33 -5.61
C SER A 112 9.20 -0.91 -5.89
N SER A 113 9.42 0.38 -6.19
CA SER A 113 10.76 0.94 -6.47
C SER A 113 11.70 0.94 -5.26
N VAL A 114 11.16 0.90 -4.03
CA VAL A 114 11.95 0.94 -2.79
C VAL A 114 11.93 -0.38 -2.02
N THR A 115 11.19 -1.39 -2.50
CA THR A 115 11.02 -2.69 -1.83
C THR A 115 12.32 -3.38 -1.43
N GLN A 116 13.37 -3.25 -2.25
CA GLN A 116 14.68 -3.86 -1.96
C GLN A 116 15.36 -3.24 -0.73
N SER A 117 14.97 -2.02 -0.34
CA SER A 117 15.44 -1.32 0.86
C SER A 117 14.52 -1.48 2.07
N MET A 118 13.36 -2.10 1.90
CA MET A 118 12.38 -2.31 2.97
C MET A 118 12.63 -3.63 3.69
N ASN A 119 12.44 -3.61 5.01
CA ASN A 119 12.40 -4.84 5.80
C ASN A 119 11.06 -5.54 5.53
N ILE A 120 11.11 -6.69 4.87
CA ILE A 120 9.95 -7.57 4.71
C ILE A 120 9.93 -8.53 5.90
N ILE A 121 8.81 -8.58 6.61
CA ILE A 121 8.61 -9.55 7.69
C ILE A 121 8.36 -10.91 7.02
N PRO A 122 9.26 -11.90 7.17
CA PRO A 122 8.99 -13.25 6.68
C PRO A 122 7.72 -13.79 7.36
N GLU A 123 6.91 -14.54 6.64
CA GLU A 123 5.88 -15.36 7.29
C GLU A 123 6.57 -16.35 8.22
N GLU A 124 6.49 -16.12 9.53
CA GLU A 124 6.69 -17.19 10.48
C GLU A 124 5.53 -18.17 10.27
N ASN A 125 5.86 -19.36 9.76
CA ASN A 125 4.93 -20.49 9.69
C ASN A 125 4.29 -20.66 11.08
N SER A 126 3.05 -20.25 11.23
CA SER A 126 2.19 -20.53 12.38
C SER A 126 1.20 -21.63 12.00
#